data_AF-A0A418VR33-F1
#
_entry.id   AF-A0A418VR33-F1
#
_cell.length_a   1.000
_cell.length_b   1.000
_cell.length_c   1.000
_cell.angle_alpha   90.00
_cell.angle_beta   90.00
_cell.angle_gamma   90.00
#
_symmetry.space_group_name_H-M   'P 1'
#
loop_
_entity.id
_entity.type
_entity.pdbx_description
1 polymer ?
#
loop_
_entity_poly.entity_id
_entity_poly.type
_entity_poly.pdbx_seq_one_letter_code
_entity_poly.pdbx_strand_id
1 'polypeptide(L)' 'MPRNGSRGSNSGDGGPVEAAGYVAEVVGDLIRIADVHHLEVLCYLLDMARMEATEIGRRLRVRNE' A
#
# COMPACT_ATOMS: atom_id res chain seq x y z
N MET A 1 -39.70 6.69 16.41
CA MET A 1 -38.37 6.97 15.80
C MET A 1 -37.56 7.77 16.81
N PRO A 2 -36.22 7.60 16.96
CA PRO A 2 -35.30 7.12 15.94
C PRO A 2 -34.63 5.77 16.25
N ARG A 3 -34.31 5.05 15.17
CA ARG A 3 -33.44 3.87 15.16
C ARG A 3 -32.01 4.35 15.39
N ASN A 4 -31.47 3.99 16.55
CA ASN A 4 -30.05 4.19 16.86
C ASN A 4 -29.23 3.46 15.79
N GLY A 5 -28.49 4.24 14.98
CA GLY A 5 -27.65 3.75 13.89
C GLY A 5 -26.44 3.01 14.43
N SER A 6 -26.65 1.78 14.89
CA SER A 6 -25.58 0.81 15.03
C SER A 6 -25.48 0.05 13.72
N ARG A 7 -24.42 0.32 12.95
CA ARG A 7 -23.70 -0.54 11.99
C ARG A 7 -23.08 0.30 10.88
N GLY A 8 -21.95 0.90 11.24
CA GLY A 8 -20.91 1.32 10.31
C GLY A 8 -19.53 0.89 10.79
N SER A 9 -19.45 -0.11 11.68
CA SER A 9 -18.22 -0.86 11.95
C SER A 9 -17.96 -1.80 10.77
N ASN A 10 -17.67 -1.24 9.59
CA ASN A 10 -17.08 -2.01 8.53
C ASN A 10 -15.57 -1.84 8.67
N SER A 11 -15.05 -2.57 9.65
CA SER A 11 -13.69 -3.09 9.70
C SER A 11 -13.43 -3.85 8.40
N GLY A 12 -13.15 -3.12 7.33
CA GLY A 12 -12.56 -3.66 6.12
C GLY A 12 -11.09 -3.91 6.43
N ASP A 13 -10.72 -5.17 6.42
CA ASP A 13 -9.37 -5.70 6.53
C ASP A 13 -8.40 -4.87 5.66
N GLY A 14 -7.50 -4.11 6.27
CA GLY A 14 -6.57 -3.23 5.55
C GLY A 14 -6.97 -1.75 5.52
N GLY A 15 -6.70 -0.98 6.59
CA GLY A 15 -6.73 0.48 6.55
C GLY A 15 -5.76 1.06 5.51
N PRO A 16 -5.87 2.35 5.14
CA PRO A 16 -5.02 2.95 4.10
C PRO A 16 -3.50 2.76 4.31
N VAL A 17 -3.07 2.72 5.58
CA VAL A 17 -1.67 2.44 5.97
C VAL A 17 -1.26 1.01 5.61
N GLU A 18 -2.13 0.04 5.88
CA GLU A 18 -1.91 -1.38 5.62
C GLU A 18 -1.92 -1.64 4.12
N ALA A 19 -2.83 -1.01 3.37
CA ALA A 19 -2.86 -1.07 1.91
C ALA A 19 -1.57 -0.52 1.29
N ALA A 20 -1.05 0.61 1.79
CA ALA A 20 0.22 1.16 1.32
C ALA A 20 1.41 0.24 1.60
N GLY A 21 1.42 -0.42 2.78
CA GLY A 21 2.42 -1.43 3.13
C GLY A 21 2.37 -2.66 2.21
N TYR A 22 1.18 -3.20 1.99
CA TYR A 22 0.96 -4.34 1.09
C TYR A 22 1.41 -4.04 -0.35
N VAL A 23 1.09 -2.84 -0.88
CA VAL A 23 1.55 -2.42 -2.21
C VAL A 23 3.08 -2.35 -2.25
N ALA A 24 3.73 -1.76 -1.23
CA ALA A 24 5.19 -1.70 -1.19
C ALA A 24 5.85 -3.09 -1.16
N GLU A 25 5.23 -4.06 -0.47
CA GLU A 25 5.67 -5.46 -0.42
C GLU A 25 5.53 -6.16 -1.78
N VAL A 26 4.32 -6.15 -2.37
CA VAL A 26 4.06 -6.79 -3.67
C VAL A 26 4.94 -6.21 -4.77
N VAL A 27 5.14 -4.88 -4.78
CA VAL A 27 6.02 -4.25 -5.75
C VAL A 27 7.48 -4.69 -5.54
N GLY A 28 7.90 -4.91 -4.29
CA GLY A 28 9.20 -5.50 -3.98
C GLY A 28 9.40 -6.88 -4.58
N ASP A 29 8.38 -7.74 -4.54
CA ASP A 29 8.42 -9.06 -5.16
C ASP A 29 8.49 -8.96 -6.70
N LEU A 30 7.74 -8.03 -7.30
CA LEU A 30 7.78 -7.80 -8.74
C LEU A 30 9.14 -7.31 -9.23
N ILE A 31 9.87 -6.50 -8.44
CA ILE A 31 11.24 -6.08 -8.76
C ILE A 31 12.13 -7.31 -8.89
N ARG A 32 12.03 -8.28 -7.98
CA ARG A 32 12.84 -9.51 -8.02
C ARG A 32 12.55 -10.32 -9.28
N ILE A 33 11.28 -10.40 -9.69
CA ILE A 33 10.89 -11.10 -10.91
C ILE A 33 11.43 -10.36 -12.16
N ALA A 34 11.27 -9.04 -12.21
CA ALA A 34 11.77 -8.22 -13.32
C ALA A 34 13.29 -8.27 -13.46
N ASP A 35 14.02 -8.32 -12.34
CA ASP A 35 15.48 -8.41 -12.29
C ASP A 35 15.99 -9.74 -12.88
N VAL A 36 15.34 -10.87 -12.53
CA VAL A 36 15.64 -12.19 -13.12
C VAL A 36 15.46 -12.21 -14.63
N HIS A 37 14.55 -11.39 -15.17
CA HIS A 37 14.30 -11.27 -16.60
C HIS A 37 15.07 -10.12 -17.27
N HIS A 38 15.98 -9.45 -16.56
CA HIS A 38 16.78 -8.32 -17.05
C HIS A 38 15.94 -7.15 -17.61
N LEU A 39 14.79 -6.88 -16.99
CA LEU A 39 13.89 -5.80 -17.39
C LEU A 39 14.25 -4.50 -16.65
N GLU A 40 15.41 -3.92 -16.96
CA GLU A 40 16.02 -2.81 -16.19
C GLU A 40 15.10 -1.60 -15.98
N VAL A 41 14.44 -1.14 -17.05
CA VAL A 41 13.51 0.00 -16.97
C VAL A 41 12.30 -0.35 -16.10
N LEU A 42 11.82 -1.60 -16.16
CA LEU A 42 10.71 -2.05 -15.31
C LEU A 42 11.13 -2.11 -13.85
N CYS A 43 12.33 -2.62 -13.54
CA CYS A 43 12.89 -2.60 -12.19
C CYS A 43 12.93 -1.17 -11.63
N TYR A 44 13.41 -0.20 -12.43
CA TYR A 44 13.46 1.20 -12.04
C TYR A 44 12.06 1.77 -11.73
N LEU A 45 11.08 1.53 -12.60
CA LEU A 45 9.71 2.01 -12.40
C LEU A 45 9.04 1.38 -11.16
N LEU A 46 9.28 0.09 -10.93
CA LEU A 46 8.76 -0.61 -9.77
C LEU A 46 9.43 -0.11 -8.47
N ASP A 47 10.74 0.16 -8.48
CA ASP A 47 11.40 0.73 -7.30
C ASP A 47 10.87 2.12 -6.96
N MET A 48 10.62 2.97 -7.97
CA MET A 48 9.92 4.24 -7.75
C MET A 48 8.53 4.06 -7.16
N ALA A 49 7.74 3.11 -7.67
CA ALA A 49 6.40 2.83 -7.15
C ALA A 49 6.43 2.31 -5.70
N ARG A 50 7.42 1.50 -5.34
CA ARG A 50 7.64 1.01 -3.97
C ARG A 50 8.01 2.13 -3.02
N MET A 51 8.89 3.04 -3.43
CA MET A 51 9.24 4.23 -2.64
C MET A 51 8.02 5.13 -2.39
N GLU A 52 7.22 5.39 -3.43
CA GLU A 52 6.00 6.21 -3.30
C GLU A 52 4.98 5.55 -2.37
N ALA A 53 4.73 4.24 -2.49
CA ALA A 53 3.83 3.51 -1.60
C ALA A 53 4.29 3.57 -0.13
N THR A 54 5.60 3.45 0.10
CA THR A 54 6.19 3.58 1.45
C THR A 54 5.98 4.98 2.02
N GLU A 55 6.22 6.02 1.22
CA GLU A 55 6.03 7.42 1.63
C GLU A 55 4.55 7.76 1.88
N ILE A 56 3.64 7.26 1.05
CA ILE A 56 2.20 7.36 1.29
C ILE A 56 1.87 6.72 2.65
N GLY A 57 2.33 5.48 2.90
CA GLY A 57 2.12 4.81 4.18
C GLY A 57 2.64 5.62 5.37
N ARG A 58 3.80 6.26 5.24
CA ARG A 58 4.36 7.15 6.27
C ARG A 58 3.48 8.38 6.51
N ARG A 59 3.04 9.07 5.46
CA ARG A 59 2.15 10.25 5.56
C ARG A 59 0.80 9.89 6.18
N LEU A 60 0.28 8.72 5.86
CA LEU A 60 -0.97 8.21 6.41
C LEU A 60 -0.85 7.93 7.91
N ARG A 61 0.27 7.35 8.36
CA ARG A 61 0.54 7.16 9.81
C ARG A 61 0.56 8.49 10.55
N VAL A 62 1.37 9.45 10.08
CA VAL A 62 1.50 10.78 10.69
C VAL A 62 0.18 11.54 10.78
N ARG A 63 -0.73 11.34 9.81
CA ARG A 63 -2.05 12.00 9.83
C ARG A 63 -3.05 11.32 10.78
N ASN A 64 -2.82 10.05 11.11
CA ASN A 64 -3.69 9.27 11.98
C ASN A 64 -3.22 9.29 13.46
N GLU A 65 -2.07 9.93 13.72
CA GLU A 65 -1.51 10.25 15.03
C GLU A 65 -2.03 11.62 15.51
#